data_AF-A0AAD0GRB1-F1
#
_entry.id   AF-A0AAD0GRB1-F1
#
_cell.length_a   1.000
_cell.length_b   1.000
_cell.length_c   1.000
_cell.angle_alpha   90.00
_cell.angle_beta   90.00
_cell.angle_gamma   90.00
#
_symmetry.space_group_name_H-M   'P 1'
#
loop_
_entity.id
_entity.type
_entity.pdbx_description
1 polymer ?
#
loop_
_entity_poly.entity_id
_entity_poly.type
_entity_poly.pdbx_seq_one_letter_code
_entity_poly.pdbx_strand_id
1 'polypeptide(L)'
;MPRARCKRCLRPTAYCLCALIPQIDSRTRVLILQHPDEVSHALNTARLAALGLVNAQLCVGEVFDDLHTLLTPPGYEARLLFPGDAAETLTAYTPDATPMLLVVPDGTWRKARKLLHLNPLLAALPRVTLGSVPASRYRLRKAPGPEALSTLEAIVHTLQTLEAPNAFEALLKPFDALIDGQIRAMGDDTYQRNHGNQQ
;
A
#
# COMPACT_ATOMS: atom_id res chain seq x y z
N MET A 1 7.60 15.17 -27.10
CA MET A 1 7.59 15.97 -25.84
C MET A 1 7.14 15.09 -24.68
N PRO A 2 7.80 15.15 -23.51
CA PRO A 2 7.32 14.43 -22.33
C PRO A 2 5.93 14.96 -21.96
N ARG A 3 4.97 14.05 -21.74
CA ARG A 3 3.60 14.43 -21.33
C ARG A 3 3.68 15.14 -19.98
N ALA A 4 2.99 16.28 -19.85
CA ALA A 4 2.88 16.98 -18.57
C ALA A 4 2.31 16.04 -17.49
N ARG A 5 2.88 16.11 -16.28
CA ARG A 5 2.49 15.28 -15.13
C ARG A 5 1.99 16.15 -13.98
N CYS A 6 0.99 15.66 -13.26
CA CYS A 6 0.52 16.25 -12.02
C CYS A 6 1.64 16.24 -10.97
N LYS A 7 1.92 17.37 -10.32
CA LYS A 7 2.97 17.46 -9.29
C LYS A 7 2.65 16.68 -8.01
N ARG A 8 1.37 16.40 -7.74
CA ARG A 8 0.91 15.67 -6.54
C ARG A 8 0.94 14.15 -6.75
N CYS A 9 0.13 13.63 -7.67
CA CYS A 9 0.06 12.18 -7.91
C CYS A 9 1.05 11.64 -8.96
N LEU A 10 1.82 12.50 -9.63
CA LEU A 10 2.84 12.17 -10.64
C LEU A 10 2.31 11.47 -11.92
N ARG A 11 0.98 11.35 -12.06
CA ARG A 11 0.32 10.84 -13.27
C ARG A 11 0.30 11.88 -14.39
N PRO A 12 0.22 11.46 -15.66
CA PRO A 12 -0.04 12.40 -16.76
C PRO A 12 -1.29 13.24 -16.47
N THR A 13 -1.29 14.53 -16.81
CA THR A 13 -2.35 15.47 -16.42
C THR A 13 -3.75 14.99 -16.83
N ALA A 14 -3.88 14.38 -18.03
CA ALA A 14 -5.15 13.82 -18.52
C ALA A 14 -5.69 12.63 -17.71
N TYR A 15 -4.84 11.97 -16.91
CA TYR A 15 -5.19 10.83 -16.05
C TYR A 15 -4.93 11.15 -14.58
N CYS A 16 -5.02 12.42 -14.18
CA CYS A 16 -4.85 12.84 -12.80
C CYS A 16 -6.00 12.30 -11.95
N LEU A 17 -5.66 11.70 -10.79
CA LEU A 17 -6.63 11.16 -9.83
C LEU A 17 -6.80 12.03 -8.59
N CYS A 18 -6.13 13.19 -8.50
CA CYS A 18 -6.07 13.97 -7.26
C CYS A 18 -7.45 14.42 -6.73
N ALA A 19 -8.43 14.61 -7.61
CA ALA A 19 -9.80 14.94 -7.20
C ALA A 19 -10.51 13.79 -6.46
N LEU A 20 -10.03 12.55 -6.64
CA LEU A 20 -10.57 11.34 -6.01
C LEU A 20 -9.78 10.91 -4.76
N ILE A 21 -8.59 11.48 -4.54
CA ILE A 21 -7.74 11.11 -3.41
C ILE A 21 -8.28 11.82 -2.16
N PRO A 22 -8.74 11.08 -1.13
CA PRO A 22 -9.25 11.68 0.09
C PRO A 22 -8.11 12.24 0.96
N GLN A 23 -8.45 12.77 2.13
CA GLN A 23 -7.51 12.97 3.23
C GLN A 23 -8.18 12.43 4.48
N ILE A 24 -7.88 11.17 4.82
CA ILE A 24 -8.48 10.47 5.96
C ILE A 24 -7.46 10.48 7.10
N ASP A 25 -7.90 10.85 8.29
CA ASP A 25 -7.09 10.71 9.49
C ASP A 25 -7.11 9.27 10.00
N SER A 26 -6.03 8.85 10.64
CA SER A 26 -5.90 7.51 11.20
C SER A 26 -5.11 7.56 12.50
N ARG A 27 -5.57 6.81 13.51
CA ARG A 27 -4.81 6.62 14.75
C ARG A 27 -3.47 5.94 14.45
N THR A 28 -3.48 4.98 13.53
CA THR A 28 -2.31 4.28 13.01
C THR A 28 -1.52 5.19 12.08
N ARG A 29 -0.20 5.29 12.29
CA ARG A 29 0.70 5.97 11.34
C ARG A 29 1.18 4.97 10.31
N VAL A 30 1.28 5.36 9.04
CA VAL A 30 1.72 4.47 7.95
C VAL A 30 3.04 4.95 7.36
N LEU A 31 4.05 4.10 7.36
CA LEU A 31 5.33 4.33 6.69
C LEU A 31 5.49 3.33 5.55
N ILE A 32 5.51 3.82 4.32
CA ILE A 32 5.71 3.02 3.12
C ILE A 32 7.16 3.16 2.67
N LEU A 33 7.87 2.03 2.57
CA LEU A 33 9.24 1.97 2.09
C LEU A 33 9.23 1.35 0.69
N GLN A 34 9.27 2.19 -0.34
CA GLN A 34 9.12 1.80 -1.74
C GLN A 34 10.48 1.59 -2.42
N HIS A 35 10.62 0.43 -3.07
CA HIS A 35 11.79 0.15 -3.90
C HIS A 35 11.83 1.10 -5.12
N PRO A 36 12.99 1.65 -5.54
CA PRO A 36 13.08 2.66 -6.59
C PRO A 36 12.43 2.26 -7.94
N ASP A 37 12.63 1.00 -8.36
CA ASP A 37 12.00 0.45 -9.57
C ASP A 37 10.46 0.53 -9.59
N GLU A 38 9.83 0.64 -8.42
CA GLU A 38 8.37 0.65 -8.33
C GLU A 38 7.77 2.05 -8.57
N VAL A 39 8.58 3.10 -8.45
CA VAL A 39 8.13 4.50 -8.56
C VAL A 39 7.49 4.77 -9.92
N SER A 40 8.05 4.20 -10.98
CA SER A 40 7.57 4.36 -12.35
C SER A 40 6.46 3.41 -12.75
N HIS A 41 6.05 2.45 -11.90
CA HIS A 41 4.96 1.56 -12.26
C HIS A 41 3.65 2.32 -12.46
N ALA A 42 2.94 1.95 -13.53
CA ALA A 42 1.75 2.65 -14.01
C ALA A 42 0.63 2.78 -12.98
N LEU A 43 0.65 1.98 -11.91
CA LEU A 43 -0.38 1.98 -10.88
C LEU A 43 0.05 2.68 -9.59
N ASN A 44 1.31 2.53 -9.18
CA ASN A 44 1.94 3.12 -7.97
C ASN A 44 0.93 3.41 -6.84
N THR A 45 0.32 2.34 -6.32
CA THR A 45 -0.76 2.43 -5.33
C THR A 45 -0.26 2.88 -3.96
N ALA A 46 1.02 2.63 -3.64
CA ALA A 46 1.71 3.21 -2.49
C ALA A 46 1.59 4.74 -2.43
N ARG A 47 1.76 5.43 -3.57
CA ARG A 47 1.59 6.90 -3.62
C ARG A 47 0.14 7.33 -3.39
N LEU A 48 -0.84 6.55 -3.82
CA LEU A 48 -2.25 6.84 -3.51
C LEU A 48 -2.53 6.74 -2.01
N ALA A 49 -1.99 5.71 -1.34
CA ALA A 49 -2.11 5.56 0.11
C ALA A 49 -1.48 6.75 0.84
N ALA A 50 -0.24 7.11 0.49
CA ALA A 50 0.49 8.21 1.12
C ALA A 50 -0.18 9.59 0.93
N LEU A 51 -0.84 9.80 -0.21
CA LEU A 51 -1.58 11.05 -0.47
C LEU A 51 -2.98 11.07 0.13
N GLY A 52 -3.53 9.88 0.41
CA GLY A 52 -4.90 9.66 0.86
C GLY A 52 -5.08 9.72 2.38
N LEU A 53 -4.00 9.46 3.12
CA LEU A 53 -3.95 9.46 4.58
C LEU A 53 -3.23 10.71 5.08
N VAL A 54 -3.70 11.28 6.21
CA VAL A 54 -3.03 12.39 6.89
C VAL A 54 -1.72 11.93 7.52
N ASN A 55 -1.75 10.76 8.18
CA ASN A 55 -0.61 10.20 8.93
C ASN A 55 0.15 9.13 8.13
N ALA A 56 0.41 9.40 6.83
CA ALA A 56 1.19 8.51 6.00
C ALA A 56 2.43 9.17 5.39
N GLN A 57 3.52 8.40 5.31
CA GLN A 57 4.78 8.83 4.73
C GLN A 57 5.27 7.79 3.72
N LEU A 58 5.70 8.25 2.55
CA LEU A 58 6.32 7.42 1.51
C LEU A 58 7.79 7.78 1.38
N CYS A 59 8.67 6.82 1.64
CA CYS A 59 10.10 6.94 1.40
C CYS A 59 10.48 6.00 0.26
N VAL A 60 11.34 6.47 -0.66
CA VAL A 60 11.82 5.68 -1.79
C VAL A 60 13.31 5.42 -1.61
N GLY A 61 13.71 4.15 -1.68
CA GLY A 61 15.10 3.76 -1.50
C GLY A 61 15.28 2.26 -1.39
N GLU A 62 16.52 1.80 -1.47
CA GLU A 62 16.89 0.43 -1.11
C GLU A 62 17.51 0.36 0.30
N VAL A 63 18.15 1.44 0.72
CA VAL A 63 18.73 1.67 2.05
C VAL A 63 18.23 3.03 2.53
N PHE A 64 17.89 3.13 3.80
CA PHE A 64 17.34 4.36 4.40
C PHE A 64 18.23 4.79 5.57
N ASP A 65 18.99 5.86 5.39
CA ASP A 65 19.97 6.32 6.39
C ASP A 65 19.28 6.74 7.71
N ASP A 66 18.13 7.41 7.61
CA ASP A 66 17.34 7.87 8.76
C ASP A 66 16.35 6.82 9.28
N LEU A 67 16.53 5.54 8.95
CA LEU A 67 15.55 4.50 9.26
C LEU A 67 15.23 4.39 10.74
N HIS A 68 16.22 4.54 11.62
CA HIS A 68 15.98 4.51 13.06
C HIS A 68 14.95 5.58 13.47
N THR A 69 15.15 6.82 13.05
CA THR A 69 14.23 7.93 13.32
C THR A 69 12.85 7.70 12.71
N LEU A 70 12.79 7.16 11.49
CA LEU A 70 11.53 6.83 10.82
C LEU A 70 10.75 5.75 11.57
N LEU A 71 11.45 4.81 12.23
CA LEU A 71 10.86 3.69 12.96
C LEU A 71 10.51 4.00 14.41
N THR A 72 11.01 5.10 14.99
CA THR A 72 10.75 5.46 16.39
C THR A 72 10.03 6.80 16.55
N PRO A 73 8.90 7.07 15.87
CA PRO A 73 8.11 8.25 16.14
C PRO A 73 7.53 8.19 17.58
N PRO A 74 7.58 9.29 18.35
CA PRO A 74 7.08 9.30 19.72
C PRO A 74 5.61 8.87 19.81
N GLY A 75 5.30 7.99 20.77
CA GLY A 75 3.94 7.53 21.03
C GLY A 75 3.44 6.41 20.11
N TYR A 76 4.30 5.86 19.25
CA TYR A 76 3.94 4.77 18.33
C TYR A 76 4.82 3.54 18.51
N GLU A 77 4.23 2.36 18.28
CA GLU A 77 4.97 1.11 18.20
C GLU A 77 5.11 0.64 16.75
N ALA A 78 6.34 0.53 16.26
CA ALA A 78 6.59 0.04 14.91
C ALA A 78 6.25 -1.44 14.77
N ARG A 79 5.51 -1.77 13.71
CA ARG A 79 5.15 -3.13 13.30
C ARG A 79 5.30 -3.26 11.79
N LEU A 80 5.94 -4.33 11.35
CA LEU A 80 6.20 -4.61 9.94
C LEU A 80 5.05 -5.44 9.35
N LEU A 81 4.36 -4.89 8.34
CA LEU A 81 3.36 -5.63 7.57
C LEU A 81 4.07 -6.56 6.57
N PHE A 82 4.41 -7.77 7.02
CA PHE A 82 5.13 -8.75 6.21
C PHE A 82 4.96 -10.16 6.81
N PRO A 83 4.75 -11.21 5.98
CA PRO A 83 4.59 -12.56 6.51
C PRO A 83 5.87 -13.11 7.15
N GLY A 84 5.69 -14.05 8.06
CA GLY A 84 6.77 -14.81 8.70
C GLY A 84 6.22 -15.69 9.82
N ASP A 85 7.01 -16.68 10.24
CA ASP A 85 6.57 -17.68 11.22
C ASP A 85 6.18 -17.08 12.57
N ALA A 86 6.79 -15.94 12.94
CA ALA A 86 6.50 -15.18 14.15
C ALA A 86 5.57 -13.98 13.91
N ALA A 87 4.88 -13.91 12.77
CA ALA A 87 4.02 -12.79 12.46
C ALA A 87 2.66 -12.94 13.15
N GLU A 88 2.24 -11.90 13.88
CA GLU A 88 0.98 -11.89 14.60
C GLU A 88 -0.17 -11.45 13.68
N THR A 89 -1.33 -12.09 13.82
CA THR A 89 -2.54 -11.64 13.10
C THR A 89 -3.09 -10.38 13.74
N LEU A 90 -3.34 -9.36 12.94
CA LEU A 90 -3.91 -8.10 13.38
C LEU A 90 -5.30 -8.28 14.00
N THR A 91 -5.54 -7.56 15.08
CA THR A 91 -6.84 -7.46 15.77
C THR A 91 -7.16 -6.01 16.08
N ALA A 92 -8.43 -5.69 16.34
CA ALA A 92 -8.84 -4.33 16.65
C ALA A 92 -8.14 -3.80 17.91
N TYR A 93 -7.84 -2.50 17.91
CA TYR A 93 -7.27 -1.84 19.07
C TYR A 93 -8.20 -1.94 20.29
N THR A 94 -7.60 -2.19 21.44
CA THR A 94 -8.24 -1.88 22.72
C THR A 94 -8.18 -0.36 22.96
N PRO A 95 -9.05 0.20 23.83
CA PRO A 95 -9.06 1.63 24.12
C PRO A 95 -7.67 2.17 24.53
N ASP A 96 -6.95 1.44 25.38
CA ASP A 96 -5.67 1.86 25.95
C ASP A 96 -4.44 1.45 25.13
N ALA A 97 -4.63 0.86 23.93
CA ALA A 97 -3.52 0.40 23.10
C ALA A 97 -2.60 1.55 22.65
N THR A 98 -1.29 1.34 22.64
CA THR A 98 -0.39 2.25 21.92
C THR A 98 -0.68 2.16 20.42
N PRO A 99 -0.84 3.29 19.69
CA PRO A 99 -1.05 3.25 18.24
C PRO A 99 0.19 2.69 17.53
N MET A 100 -0.02 2.01 16.40
CA MET A 100 1.08 1.43 15.63
C MET A 100 1.64 2.44 14.63
N LEU A 101 2.96 2.36 14.41
CA LEU A 101 3.56 2.73 13.14
C LEU A 101 3.55 1.47 12.26
N LEU A 102 2.62 1.41 11.31
CA LEU A 102 2.56 0.35 10.32
C LEU A 102 3.63 0.60 9.23
N VAL A 103 4.63 -0.28 9.18
CA VAL A 103 5.71 -0.22 8.19
C VAL A 103 5.40 -1.18 7.05
N VAL A 104 5.34 -0.66 5.82
CA VAL A 104 4.90 -1.40 4.64
C VAL A 104 5.98 -1.36 3.56
N PRO A 105 6.71 -2.47 3.33
CA PRO A 105 7.63 -2.59 2.20
C PRO A 105 6.84 -2.65 0.89
N ASP A 106 7.10 -1.74 -0.03
CA ASP A 106 6.43 -1.68 -1.32
C ASP A 106 7.34 -2.15 -2.45
N GLY A 107 6.89 -3.22 -3.10
CA GLY A 107 7.44 -3.75 -4.34
C GLY A 107 7.09 -5.22 -4.54
N THR A 108 7.60 -5.82 -5.63
CA THR A 108 7.50 -7.29 -5.78
C THR A 108 8.05 -8.02 -4.55
N TRP A 109 7.58 -9.24 -4.27
CA TRP A 109 8.07 -10.06 -3.15
C TRP A 109 9.60 -10.13 -3.06
N ARG A 110 10.27 -10.28 -4.21
CA ARG A 110 11.74 -10.28 -4.29
C ARG A 110 12.34 -8.93 -3.84
N LYS A 111 11.76 -7.82 -4.29
CA LYS A 111 12.21 -6.46 -3.92
C LYS A 111 11.91 -6.14 -2.46
N ALA A 112 10.73 -6.48 -1.95
CA ALA A 112 10.40 -6.33 -0.54
C ALA A 112 11.37 -7.12 0.36
N ARG A 113 11.66 -8.38 0.02
CA ARG A 113 12.69 -9.17 0.73
C ARG A 113 14.08 -8.54 0.65
N LYS A 114 14.44 -7.94 -0.50
CA LYS A 114 15.69 -7.18 -0.65
C LYS A 114 15.73 -5.97 0.30
N LEU A 115 14.65 -5.20 0.41
CA LEU A 115 14.55 -4.09 1.37
C LEU A 115 14.80 -4.57 2.81
N LEU A 116 14.16 -5.66 3.23
CA LEU A 116 14.39 -6.25 4.56
C LEU A 116 15.86 -6.68 4.73
N HIS A 117 16.44 -7.35 3.73
CA HIS A 117 17.82 -7.83 3.79
C HIS A 117 18.84 -6.69 3.91
N LEU A 118 18.63 -5.59 3.19
CA LEU A 118 19.52 -4.44 3.20
C LEU A 118 19.35 -3.54 4.43
N ASN A 119 18.25 -3.67 5.18
CA ASN A 119 17.93 -2.82 6.31
C ASN A 119 17.70 -3.67 7.58
N PRO A 120 18.75 -4.00 8.34
CA PRO A 120 18.64 -4.88 9.52
C PRO A 120 17.63 -4.39 10.56
N LEU A 121 17.51 -3.08 10.78
CA LEU A 121 16.51 -2.49 11.68
C LEU A 121 15.08 -2.77 11.22
N LEU A 122 14.83 -2.76 9.91
CA LEU A 122 13.53 -3.11 9.33
C LEU A 122 13.23 -4.60 9.55
N ALA A 123 14.22 -5.47 9.30
CA ALA A 123 14.06 -6.91 9.44
C ALA A 123 13.82 -7.37 10.90
N ALA A 124 14.30 -6.59 11.86
CA ALA A 124 14.16 -6.84 13.30
C ALA A 124 12.79 -6.43 13.88
N LEU A 125 11.97 -5.69 13.13
CA LEU A 125 10.65 -5.27 13.62
C LEU A 125 9.73 -6.48 13.87
N PRO A 126 8.89 -6.43 14.92
CA PRO A 126 7.81 -7.41 15.10
C PRO A 126 6.88 -7.36 13.89
N ARG A 127 6.49 -8.54 13.40
CA ARG A 127 5.73 -8.69 12.17
C ARG A 127 4.25 -8.84 12.44
N VAL A 128 3.45 -8.27 11.57
CA VAL A 128 1.99 -8.40 11.58
C VAL A 128 1.48 -8.86 10.22
N THR A 129 0.35 -9.57 10.22
CA THR A 129 -0.35 -10.02 9.01
C THR A 129 -1.85 -9.77 9.13
N LEU A 130 -2.53 -9.74 7.98
CA LEU A 130 -3.97 -9.50 7.90
C LEU A 130 -4.84 -10.74 8.19
N GLY A 131 -4.24 -11.90 8.44
CA GLY A 131 -4.98 -13.16 8.49
C GLY A 131 -5.72 -13.42 7.17
N SER A 132 -7.01 -13.74 7.24
CA SER A 132 -7.85 -13.92 6.05
C SER A 132 -8.30 -12.58 5.48
N VAL A 133 -7.95 -12.32 4.22
CA VAL A 133 -8.33 -11.10 3.50
C VAL A 133 -9.34 -11.40 2.39
N PRO A 134 -10.24 -10.46 2.06
CA PRO A 134 -11.07 -10.57 0.87
C PRO A 134 -10.22 -10.68 -0.40
N ALA A 135 -10.81 -11.21 -1.47
CA ALA A 135 -10.17 -11.25 -2.78
C ALA A 135 -9.79 -9.83 -3.24
N SER A 136 -8.59 -9.69 -3.82
CA SER A 136 -8.12 -8.40 -4.31
C SER A 136 -9.06 -7.83 -5.39
N ARG A 137 -9.31 -6.51 -5.29
CA ARG A 137 -9.97 -5.70 -6.32
C ARG A 137 -9.10 -5.48 -7.55
N TYR A 138 -7.81 -5.84 -7.48
CA TYR A 138 -6.82 -5.58 -8.51
C TYR A 138 -6.95 -6.53 -9.71
N ARG A 139 -7.91 -6.22 -10.58
CA ARG A 139 -8.30 -7.04 -11.73
C ARG A 139 -7.29 -7.07 -12.91
N LEU A 140 -6.28 -6.20 -12.90
CA LEU A 140 -5.35 -6.04 -14.04
C LEU A 140 -4.06 -6.86 -13.91
N ARG A 141 -3.82 -7.47 -12.76
CA ARG A 141 -2.64 -8.32 -12.55
C ARG A 141 -3.10 -9.74 -12.31
N LYS A 142 -2.45 -10.71 -12.96
CA LYS A 142 -2.49 -12.10 -12.47
C LYS A 142 -1.79 -12.11 -11.11
N ALA A 143 -2.59 -12.01 -10.06
CA ALA A 143 -2.13 -12.13 -8.70
C ALA A 143 -1.53 -13.55 -8.53
N PRO A 144 -0.35 -13.71 -7.89
CA PRO A 144 0.25 -15.03 -7.66
C PRO A 144 -0.60 -15.94 -6.77
N GLY A 145 -1.68 -15.40 -6.18
CA GLY A 145 -2.75 -16.10 -5.48
C GLY A 145 -3.88 -15.12 -5.13
N PRO A 146 -5.04 -15.59 -4.65
CA PRO A 146 -6.19 -14.75 -4.31
C PRO A 146 -5.91 -13.73 -3.19
N GLU A 147 -4.88 -13.98 -2.36
CA GLU A 147 -4.46 -13.13 -1.23
C GLU A 147 -3.44 -12.04 -1.61
N ALA A 148 -2.99 -11.98 -2.87
CA ALA A 148 -1.99 -10.99 -3.27
C ALA A 148 -2.64 -9.62 -3.51
N LEU A 149 -2.76 -8.87 -2.42
CA LEU A 149 -3.23 -7.49 -2.38
C LEU A 149 -2.19 -6.51 -2.95
N SER A 150 -2.68 -5.39 -3.50
CA SER A 150 -1.84 -4.21 -3.70
C SER A 150 -1.53 -3.54 -2.36
N THR A 151 -0.46 -2.73 -2.32
CA THR A 151 -0.03 -2.00 -1.12
C THR A 151 -1.13 -1.14 -0.50
N LEU A 152 -1.93 -0.47 -1.35
CA LEU A 152 -3.08 0.31 -0.89
C LEU A 152 -4.16 -0.56 -0.25
N GLU A 153 -4.51 -1.69 -0.87
CA GLU A 153 -5.51 -2.61 -0.30
C GLU A 153 -5.04 -3.20 1.03
N ALA A 154 -3.76 -3.59 1.11
CA ALA A 154 -3.18 -4.10 2.34
C ALA A 154 -3.25 -3.06 3.47
N ILE A 155 -2.91 -1.79 3.18
CA ILE A 155 -3.04 -0.68 4.14
C ILE A 155 -4.51 -0.49 4.55
N VAL A 156 -5.43 -0.43 3.59
CA VAL A 156 -6.86 -0.23 3.88
C VAL A 156 -7.39 -1.34 4.79
N HIS A 157 -7.13 -2.60 4.46
CA HIS A 157 -7.53 -3.73 5.29
C HIS A 157 -6.90 -3.66 6.69
N THR A 158 -5.62 -3.30 6.81
CA THR A 158 -4.97 -3.16 8.12
C THR A 158 -5.67 -2.11 8.97
N LEU A 159 -5.91 -0.93 8.40
CA LEU A 159 -6.54 0.18 9.12
C LEU A 159 -7.98 -0.17 9.55
N GLN A 160 -8.75 -0.83 8.67
CA GLN A 160 -10.11 -1.29 9.01
C GLN A 160 -10.12 -2.34 10.13
N THR A 161 -9.15 -3.26 10.14
CA THR A 161 -9.03 -4.25 11.22
C THR A 161 -8.64 -3.58 12.53
N LEU A 162 -7.64 -2.70 12.52
CA LEU A 162 -7.09 -2.07 13.72
C LEU A 162 -8.06 -1.04 14.34
N GLU A 163 -8.69 -0.22 13.51
CA GLU A 163 -9.47 0.94 13.96
C GLU A 163 -10.98 0.74 13.79
N ALA A 164 -11.45 -0.51 13.74
CA ALA A 164 -12.88 -0.82 13.69
C ALA A 164 -13.64 -0.04 14.80
N PRO A 165 -14.79 0.60 14.48
CA PRO A 165 -15.56 0.51 13.25
C PRO A 165 -15.25 1.58 12.18
N ASN A 166 -14.10 2.27 12.24
CA ASN A 166 -13.76 3.32 11.27
C ASN A 166 -13.64 2.76 9.83
N ALA A 167 -14.16 3.52 8.88
CA ALA A 167 -14.19 3.16 7.46
C ALA A 167 -13.04 3.85 6.70
N PHE A 168 -12.31 3.07 5.89
CA PHE A 168 -11.16 3.53 5.09
C PHE A 168 -11.34 3.28 3.59
N GLU A 169 -12.49 2.76 3.16
CA GLU A 169 -12.81 2.37 1.78
C GLU A 169 -12.71 3.55 0.80
N ALA A 170 -12.89 4.79 1.28
CA ALA A 170 -12.72 5.97 0.45
C ALA A 170 -11.30 6.08 -0.14
N LEU A 171 -10.28 5.46 0.49
CA LEU A 171 -8.92 5.36 -0.06
C LEU A 171 -8.85 4.52 -1.35
N LEU A 172 -9.80 3.61 -1.57
CA LEU A 172 -9.84 2.74 -2.75
C LEU A 172 -10.46 3.42 -3.98
N LYS A 173 -11.22 4.52 -3.82
CA LYS A 173 -11.84 5.27 -4.92
C LYS A 173 -10.87 5.66 -6.05
N PRO A 174 -9.68 6.26 -5.79
CA PRO A 174 -8.74 6.56 -6.86
C PRO A 174 -8.15 5.29 -7.50
N PHE A 175 -8.08 4.19 -6.77
CA PHE A 175 -7.59 2.91 -7.28
C PHE A 175 -8.61 2.23 -8.21
N ASP A 176 -9.89 2.27 -7.88
CA ASP A 176 -10.96 1.78 -8.75
C ASP A 176 -10.97 2.56 -10.08
N ALA A 177 -10.95 3.90 -10.01
CA ALA A 177 -10.91 4.75 -11.21
C ALA A 177 -9.67 4.52 -12.08
N LEU A 178 -8.55 4.18 -11.44
CA LEU A 178 -7.32 3.80 -12.11
C LEU A 178 -7.46 2.48 -12.86
N ILE A 179 -8.01 1.46 -12.20
CA ILE A 179 -8.25 0.15 -12.83
C ILE A 179 -9.16 0.32 -14.04
N ASP A 180 -10.28 1.02 -13.86
CA ASP A 180 -11.26 1.25 -14.93
C ASP A 180 -10.66 2.06 -16.09
N GLY A 181 -9.76 3.00 -15.80
CA GLY A 181 -9.02 3.74 -16.82
C GLY A 181 -8.07 2.86 -17.64
N GLN A 182 -7.40 1.90 -17.00
CA GLN A 182 -6.51 0.95 -17.69
C GLN A 182 -7.27 -0.08 -18.52
N ILE A 183 -8.39 -0.61 -18.02
CA ILE A 183 -9.26 -1.53 -18.78
C ILE A 183 -9.73 -0.84 -20.06
N ARG A 184 -10.27 0.38 -19.96
CA ARG A 184 -10.72 1.17 -21.11
C ARG A 184 -9.60 1.45 -22.12
N ALA A 185 -8.38 1.72 -21.65
CA ALA A 185 -7.24 1.99 -22.53
C ALA A 185 -6.72 0.72 -23.25
N MET A 186 -6.88 -0.46 -22.64
CA MET A 186 -6.49 -1.75 -23.22
C MET A 186 -7.52 -2.30 -24.23
N GLY A 187 -8.78 -1.88 -24.10
CA GLY A 187 -9.92 -2.36 -24.88
C GLY A 187 -10.54 -3.63 -24.26
N ASP A 188 -11.87 -3.65 -24.18
CA ASP A 188 -12.62 -4.70 -23.48
C ASP A 188 -12.34 -6.10 -24.06
N ASP A 189 -12.19 -6.22 -25.38
CA ASP A 189 -11.89 -7.49 -26.05
C ASP A 189 -10.52 -8.06 -25.68
N THR A 190 -9.53 -7.20 -25.41
CA THR A 190 -8.18 -7.61 -24.99
C THR A 190 -8.18 -7.97 -23.50
N TYR A 191 -8.96 -7.25 -22.69
CA TYR A 191 -9.13 -7.57 -21.28
C TYR A 191 -9.81 -8.93 -21.08
N GLN A 192 -10.92 -9.19 -21.77
CA GLN A 192 -11.63 -10.47 -21.70
C GLN A 192 -10.77 -11.64 -22.19
N ARG A 193 -9.98 -11.46 -23.24
CA ARG A 193 -9.03 -12.50 -23.70
C ARG A 193 -7.94 -12.83 -22.69
N ASN A 194 -7.45 -11.84 -21.93
CA ASN A 194 -6.36 -12.05 -20.98
C ASN A 194 -6.83 -12.45 -19.57
N HIS A 195 -8.07 -12.09 -19.20
CA HIS A 195 -8.59 -12.19 -17.83
C HIS A 195 -9.99 -12.84 -17.70
N GLY A 196 -10.67 -13.19 -18.80
CA GLY A 196 -12.06 -13.69 -18.80
C GLY A 196 -12.24 -15.14 -18.33
N ASN A 197 -11.16 -15.92 -18.18
CA ASN A 197 -11.22 -17.33 -17.74
C ASN A 197 -10.92 -17.51 -16.23
N GLN A 198 -11.18 -16.51 -15.39
CA GLN A 198 -11.13 -16.67 -13.93
C GLN A 198 -12.56 -16.70 -13.37
N GLN A 199 -13.25 -17.82 -13.61
CA GLN A 199 -14.42 -18.26 -12.83
C GLN A 199 -13.99 -19.39 -11.91
#